data_AF-A0A8T6IQQ9-F1
#
_entry.id   AF-A0A8T6IQQ9-F1
#
_cell.length_a   1.000
_cell.length_b   1.000
_cell.length_c   1.000
_cell.angle_alpha   90.00
_cell.angle_beta   90.00
_cell.angle_gamma   90.00
#
_symmetry.space_group_name_H-M   'P 1'
#
loop_
_entity.id
_entity.type
_entity.pdbx_description
1 polymer ?
#
loop_
_entity_poly.entity_id
_entity_poly.type
_entity_poly.pdbx_seq_one_letter_code
_entity_poly.pdbx_strand_id
1 'polypeptide(L)'
;MECGQEPAMNTIESIDLIYRNPNIRGGRPCIVDTSLRVMDIVNAMRWDGRSPEQMAEAYQITLGQVYAALSYYYCNQAEIDADIREDERKSQAIAEEVLADKNSLYSRLQRYKQDDDFRAALSEAMEASDENRTARIRELFAKMAAKEQKVNACPARTVKSLE
;
A
#
# COMPACT_ATOMS: atom_id res chain seq x y z
N MET A 1 -17.28 -63.88 -4.27
CA MET A 1 -18.00 -63.07 -5.25
C MET A 1 -18.26 -61.71 -4.61
N GLU A 2 -17.30 -60.80 -4.72
CA GLU A 2 -17.55 -59.38 -4.44
C GLU A 2 -17.65 -58.70 -5.80
N CYS A 3 -18.85 -58.20 -6.10
CA CYS A 3 -19.13 -57.42 -7.29
C CYS A 3 -18.42 -56.09 -7.12
N GLY A 4 -17.39 -55.82 -7.93
CA GLY A 4 -16.63 -54.58 -7.88
C GLY A 4 -17.54 -53.40 -8.23
N GLN A 5 -17.72 -52.47 -7.29
CA GLN A 5 -18.34 -51.18 -7.59
C GLN A 5 -17.39 -50.42 -8.54
N GLU A 6 -17.87 -50.10 -9.75
CA GLU A 6 -17.20 -49.15 -10.63
C GLU A 6 -17.07 -47.79 -9.92
N PRO A 7 -15.88 -47.17 -9.88
CA PRO A 7 -15.71 -45.89 -9.22
C PRO A 7 -16.54 -44.82 -9.94
N ALA A 8 -17.37 -44.10 -9.20
CA ALA A 8 -18.15 -42.98 -9.72
C ALA A 8 -17.22 -41.97 -10.41
N MET A 9 -17.57 -41.58 -11.64
CA MET A 9 -16.82 -40.61 -12.42
C MET A 9 -17.04 -39.22 -11.83
N ASN A 10 -15.98 -38.58 -11.33
CA ASN A 10 -16.07 -37.24 -10.74
C ASN A 10 -15.94 -36.17 -11.84
N THR A 11 -16.87 -35.22 -11.87
CA THR A 11 -16.74 -33.99 -12.68
C THR A 11 -15.99 -32.93 -11.86
N ILE A 12 -14.98 -32.30 -12.45
CA ILE A 12 -14.20 -31.22 -11.84
C ILE A 12 -14.75 -29.89 -12.36
N GLU A 13 -15.15 -29.01 -11.45
CA GLU A 13 -15.56 -27.63 -11.76
C GLU A 13 -14.44 -26.66 -11.33
N SER A 14 -13.95 -25.83 -12.25
CA SER A 14 -12.90 -24.84 -11.97
C SER A 14 -13.46 -23.47 -11.60
N ILE A 15 -12.71 -22.72 -10.79
CA ILE A 15 -13.04 -21.33 -10.43
C ILE A 15 -12.05 -20.41 -11.15
N ASP A 16 -12.48 -19.86 -12.29
CA ASP A 16 -11.61 -19.10 -13.21
C ASP A 16 -11.57 -17.60 -12.85
N LEU A 17 -11.19 -17.28 -11.62
CA LEU A 17 -11.17 -15.90 -11.08
C LEU A 17 -9.78 -15.29 -10.92
N ILE A 18 -8.71 -16.06 -11.15
CA ILE A 18 -7.32 -15.62 -11.04
C ILE A 18 -6.62 -15.80 -12.39
N TYR A 19 -5.97 -14.75 -12.88
CA TYR A 19 -5.23 -14.76 -14.14
C TYR A 19 -3.79 -14.25 -13.95
N ARG A 20 -2.93 -14.57 -14.92
CA ARG A 20 -1.58 -14.01 -15.02
C ARG A 20 -1.39 -13.41 -16.41
N ASN A 21 -0.78 -12.23 -16.45
CA ASN A 21 -0.39 -11.60 -17.71
C ASN A 21 1.03 -11.03 -17.55
N PRO A 22 2.03 -11.53 -18.29
CA PRO A 22 3.42 -11.06 -18.19
C PRO A 22 3.60 -9.54 -18.38
N ASN A 23 2.70 -8.91 -19.15
CA ASN A 23 2.75 -7.48 -19.43
C ASN A 23 2.08 -6.63 -18.32
N ILE A 24 1.38 -7.25 -17.38
CA ILE A 24 0.64 -6.57 -16.31
C ILE A 24 1.26 -6.97 -14.97
N ARG A 25 1.66 -5.98 -14.16
CA ARG A 25 2.21 -6.19 -12.80
C ARG A 25 3.34 -7.23 -12.73
N GLY A 26 4.11 -7.38 -13.82
CA GLY A 26 5.24 -8.30 -13.91
C GLY A 26 4.86 -9.78 -13.93
N GLY A 27 3.66 -10.14 -14.41
CA GLY A 27 3.22 -11.55 -14.48
C GLY A 27 2.70 -12.12 -13.17
N ARG A 28 2.58 -11.29 -12.12
CA ARG A 28 2.03 -11.68 -10.83
C ARG A 28 0.54 -12.05 -10.97
N PRO A 29 0.05 -13.01 -10.16
CA PRO A 29 -1.35 -13.42 -10.20
C PRO A 29 -2.28 -12.30 -9.76
N CYS A 30 -3.27 -12.02 -10.58
CA CYS A 30 -4.26 -10.95 -10.41
C CYS A 30 -5.69 -11.51 -10.43
N ILE A 31 -6.61 -10.81 -9.80
CA ILE A 31 -8.03 -11.13 -9.80
C ILE A 31 -8.64 -10.66 -11.13
N VAL A 32 -9.42 -11.52 -11.81
CA VAL A 32 -10.10 -11.23 -13.08
C VAL A 32 -10.88 -9.93 -13.02
N ASP A 33 -10.87 -9.18 -14.14
CA ASP A 33 -11.47 -7.85 -14.31
C ASP A 33 -10.91 -6.75 -13.38
N THR A 34 -9.78 -7.02 -12.72
CA THR A 34 -9.11 -6.04 -11.87
C THR A 34 -7.61 -6.02 -12.11
N SER A 35 -6.96 -4.99 -11.55
CA SER A 35 -5.50 -4.92 -11.43
C SER A 35 -4.99 -5.27 -10.02
N LEU A 36 -5.87 -5.84 -9.19
CA LEU A 36 -5.54 -6.26 -7.82
C LEU A 36 -4.79 -7.58 -7.87
N ARG A 37 -3.62 -7.62 -7.23
CA ARG A 37 -2.79 -8.82 -7.14
C ARG A 37 -3.28 -9.68 -5.98
N VAL A 38 -3.08 -11.00 -6.07
CA VAL A 38 -3.39 -11.92 -4.97
C VAL A 38 -2.66 -11.51 -3.68
N MET A 39 -1.40 -11.08 -3.80
CA MET A 39 -0.62 -10.58 -2.66
C MET A 39 -1.26 -9.37 -1.96
N ASP A 40 -2.00 -8.52 -2.68
CA ASP A 40 -2.64 -7.32 -2.09
C ASP A 40 -3.76 -7.75 -1.13
N ILE A 41 -4.54 -8.79 -1.49
CA ILE A 41 -5.56 -9.39 -0.61
C ILE A 41 -4.93 -10.06 0.60
N VAL A 42 -3.83 -10.79 0.40
CA VAL A 42 -3.09 -11.45 1.50
C VAL A 42 -2.54 -10.42 2.49
N ASN A 43 -2.01 -9.32 1.99
CA ASN A 43 -1.51 -8.21 2.81
C ASN A 43 -2.65 -7.52 3.57
N ALA A 44 -3.80 -7.29 2.95
CA ALA A 44 -4.99 -6.73 3.62
C ALA A 44 -5.50 -7.65 4.74
N MET A 45 -5.43 -8.98 4.55
CA MET A 45 -5.76 -9.95 5.59
C MET A 45 -4.76 -9.91 6.75
N ARG A 46 -3.46 -9.87 6.45
CA ARG A 46 -2.38 -10.00 7.44
C ARG A 46 -2.11 -8.73 8.23
N TRP A 47 -2.10 -7.57 7.57
CA TRP A 47 -1.69 -6.31 8.19
C TRP A 47 -2.88 -5.46 8.63
N ASP A 48 -3.92 -5.35 7.80
CA ASP A 48 -5.09 -4.55 8.16
C ASP A 48 -6.09 -5.34 9.03
N GLY A 49 -5.95 -6.67 9.12
CA GLY A 49 -6.85 -7.53 9.88
C GLY A 49 -8.30 -7.50 9.37
N ARG A 50 -8.51 -7.12 8.10
CA ARG A 50 -9.85 -7.01 7.51
C ARG A 50 -10.50 -8.39 7.37
N SER A 51 -11.82 -8.45 7.54
CA SER A 51 -12.58 -9.65 7.14
C SER A 51 -12.69 -9.74 5.60
N PRO A 52 -12.93 -10.94 5.03
CA PRO A 52 -13.16 -11.10 3.60
C PRO A 52 -14.28 -10.20 3.04
N GLU A 53 -15.35 -9.97 3.81
CA GLU A 53 -16.45 -9.09 3.46
C GLU A 53 -16.01 -7.63 3.38
N GLN A 54 -15.22 -7.18 4.36
CA GLN A 54 -14.65 -5.84 4.37
C GLN A 54 -13.67 -5.62 3.22
N MET A 55 -12.94 -6.66 2.79
CA MET A 55 -12.08 -6.58 1.61
C MET A 55 -12.91 -6.47 0.32
N ALA A 56 -13.98 -7.25 0.21
CA ALA A 56 -14.89 -7.18 -0.94
C ALA A 56 -15.47 -5.76 -1.10
N GLU A 57 -15.92 -5.16 0.00
CA GLU A 57 -16.43 -3.79 0.01
C GLU A 57 -15.33 -2.75 -0.28
N ALA A 58 -14.17 -2.85 0.38
CA ALA A 58 -13.09 -1.88 0.21
C ALA A 58 -12.50 -1.85 -1.20
N TYR A 59 -12.40 -3.02 -1.84
CA TYR A 59 -11.82 -3.16 -3.17
C TYR A 59 -12.86 -3.21 -4.29
N GLN A 60 -14.16 -3.13 -3.95
CA GLN A 60 -15.28 -3.22 -4.90
C GLN A 60 -15.20 -4.48 -5.77
N ILE A 61 -14.85 -5.61 -5.15
CA ILE A 61 -14.78 -6.93 -5.76
C ILE A 61 -15.80 -7.87 -5.11
N THR A 62 -16.13 -8.95 -5.80
CA THR A 62 -17.06 -9.94 -5.27
C THR A 62 -16.41 -10.75 -4.14
N LEU A 63 -17.24 -11.24 -3.20
CA LEU A 63 -16.77 -12.11 -2.13
C LEU A 63 -16.14 -13.40 -2.68
N GLY A 64 -16.68 -13.94 -3.78
CA GLY A 64 -16.11 -15.10 -4.48
C GLY A 64 -14.69 -14.86 -4.99
N GLN A 65 -14.41 -13.66 -5.52
CA GLN A 65 -13.05 -13.28 -5.95
C GLN A 65 -12.08 -13.17 -4.78
N VAL A 66 -12.52 -12.66 -3.62
CA VAL A 66 -11.69 -12.63 -2.40
C VAL A 66 -11.33 -14.06 -1.98
N TYR A 67 -12.31 -14.95 -1.89
CA TYR A 67 -12.06 -16.34 -1.50
C TYR A 67 -11.24 -17.10 -2.55
N ALA A 68 -11.42 -16.82 -3.84
CA ALA A 68 -10.57 -17.39 -4.88
C ALA A 68 -9.11 -16.95 -4.73
N ALA A 69 -8.86 -15.67 -4.44
CA ALA A 69 -7.51 -15.16 -4.19
C ALA A 69 -6.88 -15.80 -2.94
N LEU A 70 -7.63 -15.92 -1.84
CA LEU A 70 -7.16 -16.57 -0.62
C LEU A 70 -6.89 -18.07 -0.83
N SER A 71 -7.77 -18.77 -1.54
CA SER A 71 -7.58 -20.17 -1.92
C SER A 71 -6.30 -20.34 -2.76
N TYR A 72 -6.13 -19.49 -3.78
CA TYR A 72 -4.93 -19.47 -4.60
C TYR A 72 -3.67 -19.24 -3.77
N TYR A 73 -3.73 -18.30 -2.81
CA TYR A 73 -2.63 -18.07 -1.87
C TYR A 73 -2.29 -19.33 -1.08
N TYR A 74 -3.26 -20.00 -0.46
CA TYR A 74 -2.99 -21.18 0.36
C TYR A 74 -2.43 -22.37 -0.46
N CYS A 75 -2.79 -22.47 -1.74
CA CYS A 75 -2.20 -23.45 -2.66
C CYS A 75 -0.78 -23.08 -3.14
N ASN A 76 -0.40 -21.80 -3.10
CA ASN A 76 0.85 -21.28 -3.68
C ASN A 76 1.64 -20.38 -2.71
N GLN A 77 1.58 -20.66 -1.40
CA GLN A 77 2.07 -19.74 -0.36
C GLN A 77 3.53 -19.34 -0.55
N ALA A 78 4.40 -20.31 -0.86
CA ALA A 78 5.82 -20.07 -1.02
C ALA A 78 6.12 -19.05 -2.14
N GLU A 79 5.38 -19.12 -3.25
CA GLU A 79 5.51 -18.19 -4.36
C GLU A 79 5.03 -16.79 -3.96
N ILE A 80 3.81 -16.69 -3.43
CA ILE A 80 3.24 -15.38 -3.07
C ILE A 80 4.00 -14.71 -1.94
N ASP A 81 4.48 -15.47 -0.95
CA ASP A 81 5.31 -14.92 0.12
C ASP A 81 6.68 -14.45 -0.40
N ALA A 82 7.23 -15.09 -1.44
CA ALA A 82 8.44 -14.59 -2.10
C ALA A 82 8.16 -13.29 -2.85
N ASP A 83 7.03 -13.19 -3.54
CA ASP A 83 6.59 -11.96 -4.19
C ASP A 83 6.38 -10.80 -3.21
N ILE A 84 5.78 -11.08 -2.04
CA ILE A 84 5.60 -10.10 -0.96
C ILE A 84 6.95 -9.60 -0.46
N ARG A 85 7.88 -10.50 -0.12
CA ARG A 85 9.22 -10.12 0.36
C ARG A 85 9.99 -9.28 -0.66
N GLU A 86 9.88 -9.61 -1.94
CA GLU A 86 10.55 -8.83 -2.99
C GLU A 86 9.92 -7.44 -3.16
N ASP A 87 8.60 -7.32 -3.02
CA ASP A 87 7.89 -6.02 -3.04
C ASP A 87 8.28 -5.15 -1.84
N GLU A 88 8.41 -5.75 -0.66
CA GLU A 88 8.90 -5.09 0.56
C GLU A 88 10.33 -4.60 0.38
N ARG A 89 11.23 -5.45 -0.12
CA ARG A 89 12.63 -5.09 -0.37
C ARG A 89 12.75 -3.93 -1.35
N LYS A 90 11.98 -3.96 -2.45
CA LYS A 90 11.94 -2.85 -3.42
C LYS A 90 11.41 -1.56 -2.79
N SER A 91 10.34 -1.67 -2.00
CA SER A 91 9.74 -0.52 -1.32
C SER A 91 10.70 0.10 -0.31
N GLN A 92 11.44 -0.71 0.45
CA GLN A 92 12.47 -0.27 1.38
C GLN A 92 13.63 0.43 0.66
N ALA A 93 14.15 -0.16 -0.43
CA ALA A 93 15.23 0.45 -1.21
C ALA A 93 14.84 1.83 -1.77
N ILE A 94 13.63 1.96 -2.30
CA ILE A 94 13.09 3.24 -2.78
C ILE A 94 12.95 4.22 -1.61
N ALA A 95 12.41 3.78 -0.48
CA ALA A 95 12.28 4.64 0.70
C ALA A 95 13.64 5.15 1.20
N GLU A 96 14.66 4.29 1.25
CA GLU A 96 16.03 4.67 1.63
C GLU A 96 16.64 5.67 0.64
N GLU A 97 16.48 5.46 -0.66
CA GLU A 97 16.93 6.39 -1.70
C GLU A 97 16.24 7.75 -1.56
N VAL A 98 14.92 7.76 -1.42
CA VAL A 98 14.11 8.97 -1.24
C VAL A 98 14.45 9.69 0.07
N LEU A 99 14.84 8.97 1.11
CA LEU A 99 15.29 9.52 2.39
C LEU A 99 16.68 10.14 2.30
N ALA A 100 17.57 9.53 1.52
CA ALA A 100 18.91 10.06 1.29
C ALA A 100 18.87 11.39 0.53
N ASP A 101 17.85 11.61 -0.30
CA ASP A 101 17.58 12.90 -0.91
C ASP A 101 17.00 13.92 0.10
N LYS A 102 17.86 14.82 0.57
CA LYS A 102 17.53 15.89 1.52
C LYS A 102 16.54 16.94 0.99
N ASN A 103 16.26 16.94 -0.31
CA ASN A 103 15.32 17.84 -0.98
C ASN A 103 13.98 17.16 -1.32
N SER A 104 13.87 15.84 -1.10
CA SER A 104 12.63 15.11 -1.30
C SER A 104 11.48 15.65 -0.44
N LEU A 105 10.26 15.59 -0.98
CA LEU A 105 9.03 15.83 -0.21
C LEU A 105 8.97 14.94 1.04
N TYR A 106 9.50 13.72 0.97
CA TYR A 106 9.48 12.76 2.06
C TYR A 106 10.42 13.17 3.21
N SER A 107 11.63 13.63 2.90
CA SER A 107 12.58 14.14 3.89
C SER A 107 12.11 15.46 4.52
N ARG A 108 11.33 16.27 3.79
CA ARG A 108 10.59 17.42 4.34
C ARG A 108 9.49 16.97 5.30
N LEU A 109 8.63 16.02 4.91
CA LEU A 109 7.55 15.48 5.74
C LEU A 109 8.05 14.82 7.04
N GLN A 110 9.20 14.13 6.99
CA GLN A 110 9.77 13.52 8.20
C GLN A 110 10.26 14.55 9.22
N ARG A 111 10.85 15.67 8.78
CA ARG A 111 11.19 16.79 9.67
C ARG A 111 9.96 17.34 10.38
N TYR A 112 8.81 17.34 9.73
CA TYR A 112 7.55 17.76 10.35
C TYR A 112 7.00 16.78 11.39
N LYS A 113 7.23 15.47 11.25
CA LYS A 113 6.78 14.47 12.24
C LYS A 113 7.60 14.47 13.53
N GLN A 114 8.87 14.90 13.47
CA GLN A 114 9.80 14.96 14.60
C GLN A 114 9.75 16.30 15.35
N ASP A 115 8.94 17.24 14.89
CA ASP A 115 8.77 18.55 15.54
C ASP A 115 7.68 18.41 16.61
N ASP A 116 8.09 18.21 17.87
CA ASP A 116 7.16 18.04 19.01
C ASP A 116 6.18 19.23 19.12
N ASP A 117 6.66 20.43 18.81
CA ASP A 117 5.88 21.66 18.75
C ASP A 117 4.75 21.59 17.69
N PHE A 118 4.98 20.91 16.57
CA PHE A 118 3.99 20.75 15.51
C PHE A 118 2.90 19.73 15.89
N ARG A 119 3.27 18.61 16.52
CA ARG A 119 2.28 17.63 17.01
C ARG A 119 1.38 18.25 18.07
N ALA A 120 1.94 19.03 18.99
CA ALA A 120 1.18 19.75 20.01
C ALA A 120 0.22 20.76 19.37
N ALA A 121 0.71 21.59 18.45
CA ALA A 121 -0.10 22.62 17.78
C ALA A 121 -1.18 22.03 16.84
N LEU A 122 -0.91 20.89 16.19
CA LEU A 122 -1.89 20.19 15.35
C LEU A 122 -3.01 19.58 16.21
N SER A 123 -2.67 19.00 17.37
CA SER A 123 -3.67 18.50 18.34
C SER A 123 -4.55 19.63 18.86
N GLU A 124 -3.94 20.74 19.29
CA GLU A 124 -4.66 21.92 19.78
C GLU A 124 -5.54 22.59 18.69
N ALA A 125 -5.14 22.49 17.42
CA ALA A 125 -5.93 22.97 16.29
C ALA A 125 -7.10 22.04 15.95
N MET A 126 -6.96 20.72 16.14
CA MET A 126 -8.03 19.75 15.88
C MET A 126 -9.10 19.74 16.98
N GLU A 127 -8.75 20.11 18.22
CA GLU A 127 -9.65 20.20 19.38
C GLU A 127 -10.40 21.54 19.49
N ALA A 128 -10.06 22.53 18.66
CA ALA A 128 -10.74 23.83 18.65
C ALA A 128 -12.12 23.77 17.97
N SER A 129 -13.09 24.54 18.48
CA SER A 129 -14.43 24.70 17.89
C SER A 129 -14.37 25.16 16.42
N ASP A 130 -15.30 24.66 15.59
CA ASP A 130 -15.27 24.71 14.12
C ASP A 130 -15.08 26.11 13.52
N GLU A 131 -15.58 27.17 14.15
CA GLU A 131 -15.45 28.55 13.65
C GLU A 131 -14.00 29.06 13.62
N ASN A 132 -13.10 28.51 14.45
CA ASN A 132 -11.70 28.92 14.51
C ASN A 132 -10.72 27.87 13.96
N ARG A 133 -11.22 26.70 13.56
CA ARG A 133 -10.41 25.55 13.11
C ARG A 133 -9.67 25.86 11.81
N THR A 134 -10.37 26.43 10.85
CA THR A 134 -9.80 26.82 9.54
C THR A 134 -8.74 27.92 9.68
N ALA A 135 -8.94 28.89 10.58
CA ALA A 135 -7.99 29.97 10.83
C ALA A 135 -6.71 29.45 11.49
N ARG A 136 -6.83 28.61 12.53
CA ARG A 136 -5.69 27.98 13.21
C ARG A 136 -4.89 27.07 12.29
N ILE A 137 -5.56 26.25 11.47
CA ILE A 137 -4.91 25.39 10.47
C ILE A 137 -4.13 26.25 9.46
N ARG A 138 -4.72 27.34 8.95
CA ARG A 138 -4.05 28.24 7.99
C ARG A 138 -2.84 28.95 8.61
N GLU A 139 -2.92 29.35 9.87
CA GLU A 139 -1.81 29.96 10.61
C GLU A 139 -0.68 28.95 10.87
N LEU A 140 -1.02 27.69 11.18
CA LEU A 140 -0.06 26.59 11.29
C LEU A 140 0.69 26.39 9.96
N PHE A 141 -0.03 26.33 8.83
CA PHE A 141 0.56 26.24 7.49
C PHE A 141 1.46 27.46 7.15
N ALA A 142 1.08 28.67 7.57
CA ALA A 142 1.90 29.87 7.39
C ALA A 142 3.20 29.83 8.23
N LYS A 143 3.12 29.40 9.50
CA LYS A 143 4.30 29.19 10.37
C LYS A 143 5.24 28.12 9.80
N MET A 144 4.67 27.06 9.22
CA MET A 144 5.44 26.02 8.53
C MET A 144 6.18 26.55 7.28
N ALA A 145 5.51 27.34 6.44
CA ALA A 145 6.11 27.93 5.24
C ALA A 145 7.28 28.89 5.59
N ALA A 146 7.13 29.68 6.66
CA ALA A 146 8.19 30.56 7.14
C ALA A 146 9.41 29.80 7.71
N LYS A 147 9.18 28.63 8.34
CA LYS A 147 10.26 27.75 8.84
C LYS A 147 11.01 27.10 7.69
N GLU A 148 10.34 26.65 6.62
CA GLU A 148 10.98 26.12 5.42
C GLU A 148 11.81 27.17 4.66
N GLN A 149 11.36 28.41 4.60
CA GLN A 149 12.09 29.49 3.93
C GLN A 149 13.44 29.80 4.60
N LYS A 150 13.55 29.59 5.92
CA LYS A 150 14.81 29.69 6.67
C LYS A 150 15.74 28.50 6.45
N VAL A 151 15.20 27.30 6.25
CA VAL A 151 16.00 26.08 5.98
C VAL A 151 16.54 26.09 4.54
N ASN A 152 15.75 26.59 3.58
CA ASN A 152 16.13 26.69 2.17
C ASN A 152 17.00 27.92 1.83
N ALA A 153 17.33 28.78 2.81
CA ALA A 153 18.21 29.93 2.62
C ALA A 153 19.71 29.58 2.58
N CYS A 154 20.08 28.30 2.63
CA CYS A 154 21.45 27.84 2.36
C CYS A 154 21.68 27.86 0.83
N PRO A 155 22.74 28.51 0.33
CA PRO A 155 22.82 28.90 -1.09
C PRO A 155 22.92 27.67 -2.00
N ALA A 156 22.17 27.73 -3.10
CA ALA A 156 22.14 26.76 -4.17
C ALA A 156 23.56 26.33 -4.59
N ARG A 157 23.83 25.02 -4.54
CA ARG A 157 25.03 24.43 -5.14
C ARG A 157 24.70 24.15 -6.60
N THR A 158 25.36 24.90 -7.48
CA THR A 158 25.37 24.76 -8.94
C THR A 158 25.32 23.30 -9.37
N VAL A 159 24.24 22.89 -10.04
CA VAL A 159 24.21 21.66 -10.83
C VAL A 159 25.19 21.84 -11.97
N LYS A 160 26.31 21.12 -11.91
CA LYS A 160 27.26 21.02 -13.02
C LYS A 160 26.60 20.10 -14.05
N SER A 161 26.20 20.66 -15.18
CA SER A 161 25.74 19.93 -16.36
C SER A 161 26.80 18.90 -16.75
N LEU A 162 26.40 17.64 -16.90
CA LEU A 162 27.21 16.59 -17.53
C LEU A 162 26.74 16.45 -18.97
N GLU A 163 27.62 16.82 -19.90
CA GLU A 163 27.72 16.21 -21.23
C GLU A 163 28.27 14.78 -21.13
#